data_AF-A0A356AYQ8-F1
#
_entry.id   AF-A0A356AYQ8-F1
#
_cell.length_a   1.000
_cell.length_b   1.000
_cell.length_c   1.000
_cell.angle_alpha   90.00
_cell.angle_beta   90.00
_cell.angle_gamma   90.00
#
_symmetry.space_group_name_H-M   'P 1'
#
loop_
_entity.id
_entity.type
_entity.pdbx_description
1 polymer ?
#
loop_
_entity_poly.entity_id
_entity_poly.type
_entity_poly.pdbx_seq_one_letter_code
_entity_poly.pdbx_strand_id
1 'polypeptide(L)'
;KAKAVGYAFLSGLSEPLGAVAGYFILRGIFNDTTFGIVFAAVAGIMIYISLDELLPTAEKYGEHHIAMYGVISGMAVMALSILLF
;
A
#
# COMPACT_ATOMS: atom_id res chain seq x y z
N LYS A 1 3.48 -21.82 -12.97
CA LYS A 1 2.47 -20.73 -13.09
C LYS A 1 1.38 -20.82 -12.02
N ALA A 2 0.62 -21.92 -11.89
CA ALA A 2 -0.40 -22.07 -10.84
C ALA A 2 0.10 -21.86 -9.40
N LYS A 3 1.32 -22.33 -9.08
CA LYS A 3 1.93 -22.12 -7.75
C LYS A 3 2.20 -20.64 -7.42
N ALA A 4 2.60 -19.84 -8.42
CA ALA A 4 2.89 -18.41 -8.22
C ALA A 4 1.61 -17.62 -7.89
N VAL A 5 0.49 -17.97 -8.55
CA VAL A 5 -0.82 -17.40 -8.24
C VAL A 5 -1.26 -17.78 -6.82
N GLY A 6 -1.07 -19.06 -6.43
CA GLY A 6 -1.36 -19.50 -5.07
C GLY A 6 -0.55 -18.76 -4.00
N TYR A 7 0.75 -18.54 -4.22
CA TYR A 7 1.59 -17.77 -3.30
C TYR A 7 1.23 -16.28 -3.25
N ALA A 8 0.92 -15.66 -4.39
CA ALA A 8 0.47 -14.26 -4.42
C ALA A 8 -0.85 -14.08 -3.66
N PHE A 9 -1.78 -15.04 -3.81
CA PHE A 9 -3.05 -15.01 -3.08
C PHE A 9 -2.85 -15.19 -1.58
N LEU A 10 -2.03 -16.15 -1.15
CA LEU A 10 -1.70 -16.34 0.26
C LEU A 10 -0.99 -15.12 0.85
N SER A 11 -0.10 -14.48 0.10
CA SER A 11 0.54 -13.23 0.50
C SER A 11 -0.48 -12.11 0.68
N GLY A 12 -1.38 -11.92 -0.29
CA GLY A 12 -2.45 -10.91 -0.20
C GLY A 12 -3.42 -11.16 0.96
N LEU A 13 -3.67 -12.42 1.33
CA LEU A 13 -4.49 -12.77 2.48
C LEU A 13 -3.86 -12.34 3.82
N SER A 14 -2.57 -12.02 3.86
CA SER A 14 -1.89 -11.55 5.06
C SER A 14 -2.40 -10.18 5.53
N GLU A 15 -2.83 -9.31 4.61
CA GLU A 15 -3.37 -7.98 4.93
C GLU A 15 -4.71 -8.05 5.70
N PRO A 16 -5.76 -8.75 5.24
CA PRO A 16 -7.00 -8.88 5.99
C PRO A 16 -6.81 -9.65 7.29
N LEU A 17 -5.94 -10.67 7.31
CA LEU A 17 -5.62 -11.38 8.55
C LEU A 17 -4.91 -10.45 9.56
N GLY A 18 -3.96 -9.65 9.10
CA GLY A 18 -3.29 -8.63 9.90
C GLY A 18 -4.26 -7.56 10.39
N ALA A 19 -5.21 -7.13 9.57
CA ALA A 19 -6.25 -6.17 9.95
C ALA A 19 -7.17 -6.72 11.04
N VAL A 20 -7.62 -7.97 10.94
CA VAL A 20 -8.44 -8.62 11.97
C VAL A 20 -7.66 -8.77 13.27
N ALA A 21 -6.42 -9.25 13.20
CA ALA A 21 -5.55 -9.38 14.38
C ALA A 21 -5.28 -8.01 15.03
N GLY A 22 -4.93 -7.00 14.23
CA GLY A 22 -4.72 -5.62 14.68
C GLY A 22 -5.96 -5.03 15.33
N TYR A 23 -7.14 -5.29 14.76
CA TYR A 23 -8.42 -4.85 15.35
C TYR A 23 -8.63 -5.44 16.74
N PHE A 24 -8.38 -6.74 16.95
CA PHE A 24 -8.52 -7.34 18.28
C PHE A 24 -7.55 -6.78 19.30
N ILE A 25 -6.32 -6.45 18.89
CA ILE A 25 -5.29 -5.87 19.77
C ILE A 25 -5.64 -4.41 20.13
N LEU A 26 -6.06 -3.61 19.14
CA LEU A 26 -6.32 -2.18 19.32
C LEU A 26 -7.77 -1.87 19.74
N ARG A 27 -8.64 -2.88 19.91
CA ARG A 27 -10.07 -2.71 20.23
C ARG A 27 -10.33 -1.78 21.41
N GLY A 28 -9.49 -1.84 22.44
CA GLY A 28 -9.65 -1.06 23.67
C GLY A 28 -9.24 0.41 23.57
N ILE A 29 -8.54 0.80 22.50
CA ILE A 29 -7.99 2.16 22.32
C ILE A 29 -8.50 2.85 21.04
N PHE A 30 -9.54 2.31 20.41
CA PHE A 30 -10.14 2.93 19.22
C PHE A 30 -10.80 4.26 19.58
N ASN A 31 -10.14 5.36 19.20
CA ASN A 31 -10.72 6.69 19.07
C ASN A 31 -10.21 7.32 17.77
N ASP A 32 -10.73 8.50 17.41
CA ASP A 32 -10.37 9.20 16.17
C ASP A 32 -8.87 9.52 16.09
N THR A 33 -8.23 9.82 17.22
CA THR A 33 -6.78 10.08 17.31
C THR A 33 -5.95 8.83 17.02
N THR A 34 -6.33 7.68 17.57
CA THR A 34 -5.66 6.39 17.32
C THR A 34 -5.77 6.01 15.85
N PHE A 35 -6.94 6.21 15.23
CA PHE A 35 -7.10 6.00 13.79
C PHE A 35 -6.19 6.92 12.99
N GLY A 36 -6.13 8.23 13.33
CA GLY A 36 -5.23 9.18 12.67
C GLY A 36 -3.76 8.77 12.76
N ILE A 37 -3.29 8.34 13.94
CA ILE A 37 -1.90 7.89 14.15
C ILE A 37 -1.61 6.63 13.33
N VAL A 38 -2.51 5.63 13.37
CA VAL A 38 -2.33 4.38 12.62
C VAL A 38 -2.33 4.64 11.12
N PHE A 39 -3.28 5.42 10.61
CA PHE A 39 -3.30 5.75 9.18
C PHE A 39 -2.08 6.55 8.74
N ALA A 40 -1.60 7.51 9.55
CA ALA A 40 -0.38 8.25 9.25
C ALA A 40 0.84 7.32 9.18
N ALA A 41 0.97 6.38 10.14
CA ALA A 41 2.06 5.41 10.15
C ALA A 41 2.00 4.50 8.92
N VAL A 42 0.83 3.94 8.61
CA VAL A 42 0.64 3.06 7.44
C VAL A 42 0.91 3.80 6.13
N ALA A 43 0.42 5.04 5.99
CA ALA A 43 0.68 5.87 4.82
C ALA A 43 2.18 6.12 4.63
N GLY A 44 2.90 6.44 5.71
CA GLY A 44 4.35 6.61 5.67
C GLY A 44 5.10 5.36 5.20
N ILE A 45 4.74 4.19 5.74
CA ILE A 45 5.35 2.91 5.34
C ILE A 45 5.09 2.62 3.85
N MET A 46 3.86 2.85 3.35
CA MET A 46 3.54 2.59 1.94
C MET A 46 4.25 3.55 0.99
N ILE A 47 4.44 4.82 1.38
CA ILE A 47 5.22 5.78 0.60
C ILE A 47 6.67 5.31 0.50
N TYR A 48 7.27 4.90 1.62
CA TYR A 48 8.64 4.38 1.66
C TYR A 48 8.80 3.15 0.76
N ILE A 49 7.95 2.13 0.92
CA ILE A 49 8.00 0.91 0.09
C ILE A 49 7.83 1.27 -1.40
N SER A 50 6.93 2.19 -1.72
CA SER A 50 6.68 2.59 -3.11
C SER A 50 7.88 3.29 -3.75
N LEU A 51 8.53 4.21 -3.03
CA LEU A 51 9.60 5.04 -3.57
C LEU A 51 10.98 4.39 -3.48
N ASP A 52 11.28 3.69 -2.38
CA ASP A 52 12.61 3.13 -2.13
C ASP A 52 12.75 1.69 -2.59
N GLU A 53 11.66 0.93 -2.66
CA GLU A 53 11.72 -0.51 -3.00
C GLU A 53 11.08 -0.81 -4.35
N LEU A 54 9.84 -0.38 -4.58
CA LEU A 54 9.11 -0.66 -5.81
C LEU A 54 9.62 0.16 -7.00
N LEU A 55 9.85 1.46 -6.83
CA LEU A 55 10.32 2.33 -7.92
C LEU A 55 11.72 1.92 -8.43
N PRO A 56 12.74 1.67 -7.59
CA PRO A 56 14.06 1.26 -8.07
C PRO A 56 14.04 -0.15 -8.66
N THR A 57 13.16 -1.03 -8.15
CA THR A 57 12.91 -2.34 -8.77
C THR A 57 12.30 -2.18 -10.15
N ALA A 58 11.28 -1.33 -10.32
CA ALA A 58 10.65 -1.07 -11.60
C ALA A 58 11.64 -0.47 -12.62
N GLU A 59 12.53 0.42 -12.17
CA GLU A 59 13.58 1.03 -12.98
C GLU A 59 14.66 0.03 -13.41
N LYS A 60 15.02 -0.93 -12.55
CA LYS A 60 15.98 -1.99 -12.90
C LYS A 60 15.45 -2.97 -13.95
N TYR A 61 14.13 -3.19 -13.99
CA TYR A 61 13.49 -4.17 -14.87
C TYR A 61 12.74 -3.55 -16.07
N GLY A 62 12.61 -2.22 -16.15
CA GLY A 62 11.89 -1.51 -17.22
C GLY A 62 12.55 -0.17 -17.61
N GLU A 63 12.06 0.45 -18.67
CA GLU A 63 12.52 1.78 -19.12
C GLU A 63 12.19 2.85 -18.06
N HIS A 64 13.20 3.58 -17.57
CA HIS A 64 13.11 4.65 -16.55
C HIS A 64 11.89 5.58 -16.71
N HIS A 65 11.57 5.94 -17.95
CA HIS A 65 10.50 6.89 -18.24
C HIS A 65 9.11 6.31 -17.99
N ILE A 66 8.90 5.02 -18.29
CA ILE A 66 7.58 4.37 -18.16
C ILE A 66 7.23 4.21 -16.68
N ALA A 67 8.21 3.84 -15.84
CA ALA A 67 8.02 3.73 -14.39
C ALA A 67 7.58 5.07 -13.77
N MET A 68 8.26 6.18 -14.13
CA MET A 68 7.90 7.51 -13.64
C MET A 68 6.52 7.98 -14.13
N TYR A 69 6.15 7.73 -15.39
CA TYR A 69 4.80 8.02 -15.87
C TYR A 69 3.73 7.20 -15.13
N GLY A 70 4.04 5.95 -14.78
CA GLY A 70 3.18 5.11 -13.94
C GLY A 70 2.95 5.70 -12.55
N VAL A 71 4.00 6.16 -11.88
CA VAL A 71 3.89 6.81 -10.56
C VAL A 71 3.06 8.09 -10.65
N ILE A 72 3.38 8.97 -11.60
CA ILE A 72 2.68 10.27 -11.76
C ILE A 72 1.20 10.06 -12.08
N SER A 73 0.87 9.13 -12.97
CA SER A 73 -0.52 8.81 -13.31
C SER A 73 -1.27 8.18 -12.14
N GLY A 74 -0.63 7.28 -11.37
CA GLY A 74 -1.21 6.73 -10.14
C GLY A 74 -1.53 7.81 -9.10
N MET A 75 -0.60 8.75 -8.89
CA MET A 75 -0.82 9.90 -8.01
C MET A 75 -1.96 10.80 -8.50
N ALA A 76 -2.07 11.02 -9.82
CA ALA A 76 -3.17 11.79 -10.40
C ALA A 76 -4.53 11.11 -10.20
N VAL A 77 -4.62 9.79 -10.38
CA VAL A 77 -5.85 9.02 -10.13
C VAL A 77 -6.25 9.09 -8.64
N MET A 78 -5.28 8.99 -7.73
CA MET A 78 -5.52 9.16 -6.30
C MET A 78 -6.05 10.56 -5.97
N ALA A 79 -5.43 11.61 -6.51
CA ALA A 79 -5.87 12.99 -6.30
C ALA A 79 -7.29 13.24 -6.85
N LEU A 80 -7.60 12.70 -8.03
CA LEU A 80 -8.96 12.77 -8.60
C LEU A 80 -9.97 12.01 -7.74
N SER A 81 -9.58 10.88 -7.15
CA SER A 81 -10.45 10.10 -6.27
C SER A 81 -10.84 10.89 -5.01
N ILE A 82 -9.89 11.65 -4.44
CA ILE A 82 -10.15 12.55 -3.30
C ILE A 82 -11.01 13.76 -3.69
N LEU A 83 -10.95 14.21 -4.95
CA LEU A 83 -11.78 15.33 -5.43
C LEU A 83 -13.23 14.91 -5.73
N LEU A 84 -13.44 13.67 -6.13
CA LEU A 84 -14.75 13.14 -6.52
C LEU A 84 -15.57 12.59 -5.34
N PHE A 85 -14.94 12.35 -4.19
CA PHE A 85 -15.55 11.78 -2.97
C PHE A 85 -15.31 12.69 -1.77
#